data_AF-A0A665VF90-F1
#
_entry.id   AF-A0A665VF90-F1
#
_cell.length_a   1.000
_cell.length_b   1.000
_cell.length_c   1.000
_cell.angle_alpha   90.00
_cell.angle_beta   90.00
_cell.angle_gamma   90.00
#
_symmetry.space_group_name_H-M   'P 1'
#
loop_
_entity.id
_entity.type
_entity.pdbx_description
1 polymer ?
#
loop_
_entity_poly.entity_id
_entity_poly.type
_entity_poly.pdbx_seq_one_letter_code
_entity_poly.pdbx_strand_id
1 'polypeptide(L)'
;MKAFLFTCMLVPWLVAASARTSDQDSQLIPGSLPGRELNGYFSDSLISRRARRALAPADEPDESPTPPPADAIDLPTCLLCVCLTGSVYCEEVSPDMTAVPTLPKETAYLYARFNKIKKISTKDFADILTLKRIDFTGNLISEIEDGAFSKLTLLEELSLAENKLVKLPTLPTKLTSFNANYNLLKTKGVKATAFKKLTKLTNLFLADNQLEAVPQIPESVRTLHLQNNNITEVSRDTFCRSNDTYYLRLSLSEVRLDGNPVLLSKYPDSFTCMKVLPVGRYR
;
A
#
# COMPACT_ATOMS: atom_id res chain seq x y z
N MET A 1 -46.74 -46.85 33.31
CA MET A 1 -45.59 -47.73 32.98
C MET A 1 -44.35 -46.83 32.98
N LYS A 2 -43.35 -47.09 33.83
CA LYS A 2 -41.98 -47.55 33.45
C LYS A 2 -41.45 -46.88 32.16
N ALA A 3 -40.27 -46.26 32.07
CA ALA A 3 -39.20 -45.89 33.03
C ALA A 3 -38.36 -44.75 32.36
N PHE A 4 -37.18 -44.26 32.77
CA PHE A 4 -36.17 -44.61 33.79
C PHE A 4 -35.41 -43.31 34.21
N LEU A 5 -34.60 -43.35 35.27
CA LEU A 5 -33.52 -42.39 35.54
C LEU A 5 -32.20 -42.91 34.94
N PHE A 6 -31.34 -42.04 34.41
CA PHE A 6 -29.89 -42.24 34.45
C PHE A 6 -29.12 -40.91 34.40
N THR A 7 -28.46 -40.59 35.51
CA THR A 7 -27.44 -39.55 35.62
C THR A 7 -26.10 -40.06 35.10
N CYS A 8 -25.31 -39.24 34.41
CA CYS A 8 -23.90 -39.55 34.15
C CYS A 8 -23.02 -38.33 34.48
N MET A 9 -22.14 -38.50 35.47
CA MET A 9 -21.00 -37.62 35.74
C MET A 9 -19.87 -37.90 34.73
N LEU A 10 -19.00 -36.90 34.49
CA LEU A 10 -17.54 -36.97 34.32
C LEU A 10 -17.06 -35.66 33.64
N VAL A 11 -16.60 -34.69 34.41
CA VAL A 11 -15.18 -34.33 34.66
C VAL A 11 -14.59 -33.38 33.60
N PRO A 12 -14.09 -32.18 33.99
CA PRO A 12 -13.56 -31.18 33.06
C PRO A 12 -12.08 -31.42 32.71
N TRP A 13 -11.67 -30.99 31.50
CA TRP A 13 -10.27 -31.00 31.08
C TRP A 13 -9.51 -29.76 31.56
N LEU A 14 -8.33 -30.01 32.15
CA LEU A 14 -7.29 -29.03 32.45
C LEU A 14 -6.14 -29.23 31.45
N VAL A 15 -5.72 -28.17 30.76
CA VAL A 15 -4.39 -28.08 30.13
C VAL A 15 -3.80 -26.71 30.44
N ALA A 16 -2.50 -26.68 30.72
CA ALA A 16 -1.78 -25.57 31.33
C ALA A 16 -1.61 -24.34 30.42
N ALA A 17 -1.54 -23.17 31.06
CA ALA A 17 -0.87 -21.99 30.55
C ALA A 17 0.29 -21.63 31.49
N SER A 18 1.52 -21.67 30.98
CA SER A 18 2.74 -21.35 31.75
C SER A 18 3.14 -19.89 31.61
N ALA A 19 3.71 -19.36 32.71
CA ALA A 19 4.70 -18.28 32.77
C ALA A 19 4.37 -16.91 32.14
N ARG A 20 4.02 -15.94 33.00
CA ARG A 20 4.38 -14.52 32.85
C ARG A 20 4.60 -13.87 34.22
N THR A 21 5.86 -13.70 34.61
CA THR A 21 6.37 -12.61 35.46
C THR A 21 7.90 -12.64 35.43
N SER A 22 8.51 -11.62 34.85
CA SER A 22 9.88 -11.21 35.19
C SER A 22 9.99 -9.71 34.91
N ASP A 23 10.06 -8.93 35.98
CA ASP A 23 10.57 -7.57 35.89
C ASP A 23 12.07 -7.60 35.54
N GLN A 24 12.55 -6.60 34.81
CA GLN A 24 13.74 -5.85 35.21
C GLN A 24 13.90 -4.56 34.40
N ASP A 25 13.77 -3.44 35.10
CA ASP A 25 14.33 -2.15 34.69
C ASP A 25 15.85 -2.24 34.55
N SER A 26 16.42 -1.52 33.58
CA SER A 26 17.79 -0.97 33.66
C SER A 26 18.01 0.12 32.61
N GLN A 27 17.89 1.38 33.03
CA GLN A 27 18.48 2.52 32.33
C GLN A 27 19.98 2.62 32.68
N LEU A 28 20.82 3.04 31.72
CA LEU A 28 22.22 3.40 31.99
C LEU A 28 22.55 4.76 31.37
N ILE A 29 23.10 5.64 32.21
CA ILE A 29 23.62 6.98 31.89
C ILE A 29 25.12 6.98 32.28
N PRO A 30 26.03 7.58 31.49
CA PRO A 30 27.48 7.45 31.68
C PRO A 30 28.04 8.32 32.82
N GLY A 31 29.10 7.82 33.47
CA GLY A 31 29.77 8.47 34.61
C GLY A 31 31.28 8.70 34.41
N SER A 32 31.69 9.95 34.64
CA SER A 32 33.06 10.50 34.64
C SER A 32 34.02 9.87 35.67
N LEU A 33 35.32 9.87 35.37
CA LEU A 33 36.42 9.96 36.36
C LEU A 33 37.56 10.89 35.84
N PRO A 34 38.33 11.57 36.73
CA PRO A 34 39.05 12.80 36.38
C PRO A 34 40.54 12.64 36.04
N GLY A 35 41.11 13.67 35.41
CA GLY A 35 42.50 13.73 34.94
C GLY A 35 43.54 14.16 35.98
N ARG A 36 44.80 14.22 35.54
CA ARG A 36 45.96 14.63 36.35
C ARG A 36 47.00 15.33 35.47
N GLU A 37 47.22 16.63 35.69
CA GLU A 37 48.25 17.42 35.01
C GLU A 37 49.65 17.12 35.57
N LEU A 38 50.67 17.33 34.74
CA LEU A 38 52.04 17.63 35.18
C LEU A 38 52.70 18.57 34.16
N ASN A 39 52.94 19.81 34.56
CA ASN A 39 53.64 20.82 33.75
C ASN A 39 55.11 20.44 33.53
N GLY A 40 55.64 20.72 32.34
CA GLY A 40 57.06 20.58 32.05
C GLY A 40 57.88 21.82 32.43
N TYR A 41 59.20 21.66 32.47
CA TYR A 41 60.21 22.71 32.26
C TYR A 41 61.58 22.03 32.17
N PHE A 42 62.32 22.23 31.08
CA PHE A 42 63.77 22.49 31.09
C PHE A 42 64.26 22.79 29.66
N SER A 43 65.14 23.79 29.54
CA SER A 43 65.69 24.32 28.29
C SER A 43 67.20 24.05 28.18
N ASP A 44 67.79 24.52 27.08
CA ASP A 44 69.23 24.60 26.76
C ASP A 44 69.93 23.30 26.33
N SER A 45 70.90 23.32 25.39
CA SER A 45 71.22 24.30 24.32
C SER A 45 72.23 23.68 23.32
N LEU A 46 72.52 24.40 22.22
CA LEU A 46 73.74 24.31 21.38
C LEU A 46 73.98 23.11 20.42
N ILE A 47 73.56 23.34 19.17
CA ILE A 47 74.43 23.40 17.96
C ILE A 47 75.48 22.29 17.74
N SER A 48 75.29 21.52 16.66
CA SER A 48 76.42 21.19 15.76
C SER A 48 75.99 21.25 14.29
N ARG A 49 76.86 21.80 13.44
CA ARG A 49 76.56 22.14 12.04
C ARG A 49 76.91 20.98 11.11
N ARG A 50 75.97 20.54 10.27
CA ARG A 50 76.31 19.94 8.97
C ARG A 50 75.46 20.53 7.87
N ALA A 51 76.10 20.95 6.79
CA ALA A 51 75.53 21.89 5.84
C ALA A 51 74.99 21.21 4.56
N ARG A 52 73.90 21.77 4.03
CA ARG A 52 73.43 21.71 2.63
C ARG A 52 73.18 20.32 2.02
N ARG A 53 71.89 19.98 1.89
CA ARG A 53 71.18 19.93 0.60
C ARG A 53 69.68 20.06 0.84
N ALA A 54 68.99 20.80 -0.02
CA ALA A 54 67.56 21.02 0.10
C ALA A 54 66.78 19.86 -0.54
N LEU A 55 65.75 19.41 0.17
CA LEU A 55 64.66 18.57 -0.33
C LEU A 55 63.38 19.15 0.29
N ALA A 56 62.31 19.24 -0.50
CA ALA A 56 61.03 19.76 -0.02
C ALA A 56 60.40 18.79 0.99
N PRO A 57 59.59 19.27 1.96
CA PRO A 57 58.77 18.38 2.77
C PRO A 57 57.78 17.64 1.86
N ALA A 58 57.74 16.32 1.98
CA ALA A 58 56.67 15.49 1.45
C ALA A 58 55.62 15.25 2.54
N ASP A 59 54.44 14.83 2.10
CA ASP A 59 53.36 14.24 2.90
C ASP A 59 52.56 15.20 3.80
N GLU A 60 51.74 16.04 3.14
CA GLU A 60 50.41 16.40 3.66
C GLU A 60 49.52 15.13 3.64
N PRO A 61 48.66 14.89 4.65
CA PRO A 61 47.74 13.75 4.64
C PRO A 61 46.63 13.95 3.60
N ASP A 62 46.40 12.95 2.76
CA ASP A 62 45.35 12.95 1.74
C ASP A 62 43.96 12.81 2.38
N GLU A 63 43.40 13.94 2.82
CA GLU A 63 42.01 14.06 3.30
C GLU A 63 41.03 14.03 2.12
N SER A 64 41.07 12.94 1.36
CA SER A 64 40.06 12.62 0.35
C SER A 64 38.74 12.27 1.06
N PRO A 65 37.61 12.91 0.70
CA PRO A 65 36.34 12.59 1.34
C PRO A 65 35.96 11.14 1.02
N THR A 66 35.75 10.31 2.04
CA THR A 66 35.06 9.03 1.85
C THR A 66 33.71 9.33 1.19
N PRO A 67 33.39 8.73 0.03
CA PRO A 67 32.12 8.99 -0.62
C PRO A 67 30.99 8.65 0.36
N PRO A 68 29.89 9.44 0.38
CA PRO A 68 28.74 9.12 1.21
C PRO A 68 28.25 7.69 0.88
N PRO A 69 27.67 6.96 1.85
CA PRO A 69 27.13 5.64 1.58
C PRO A 69 26.15 5.75 0.42
N ALA A 70 26.41 5.00 -0.65
CA ALA A 70 25.60 5.06 -1.86
C ALA A 70 24.13 4.84 -1.51
N ASP A 71 23.27 5.79 -1.89
CA ASP A 71 21.84 5.68 -1.64
C ASP A 71 21.34 4.34 -2.21
N ALA A 72 20.56 3.60 -1.42
CA ALA A 72 20.01 2.28 -1.80
C ALA A 72 18.98 2.32 -2.94
N ILE A 73 18.96 3.42 -3.70
CA ILE A 73 18.06 3.78 -4.80
C ILE A 73 18.60 3.27 -6.14
N ASP A 74 19.92 3.13 -6.29
CA ASP A 74 20.59 2.75 -7.55
C ASP A 74 20.98 1.26 -7.62
N LEU A 75 20.55 0.45 -6.65
CA LEU A 75 20.72 -1.00 -6.70
C LEU A 75 19.80 -1.59 -7.77
N PRO A 76 20.26 -2.51 -8.65
CA PRO A 76 19.40 -3.12 -9.65
C PRO A 76 18.18 -3.76 -8.98
N THR A 77 16.97 -3.47 -9.48
CA THR A 77 15.71 -4.02 -8.92
C THR A 77 15.79 -5.55 -8.73
N CYS A 78 16.45 -6.26 -9.65
CA CYS A 78 16.62 -7.71 -9.60
C CYS A 78 17.69 -8.23 -8.61
N LEU A 79 18.33 -7.34 -7.84
CA LEU A 79 19.20 -7.69 -6.70
C LEU A 79 18.41 -7.63 -5.37
N LEU A 80 17.43 -6.74 -5.28
CA LEU A 80 16.51 -6.58 -4.13
C LEU A 80 15.27 -7.48 -4.27
N CYS A 81 14.82 -7.70 -5.51
CA CYS A 81 13.60 -8.41 -5.85
C CYS A 81 13.88 -9.59 -6.79
N VAL A 82 12.96 -10.55 -6.85
CA VAL A 82 13.05 -11.70 -7.76
C VAL A 82 12.49 -11.33 -9.13
N CYS A 83 13.33 -11.34 -10.16
CA CYS A 83 12.93 -11.07 -11.55
C CYS A 83 12.83 -12.38 -12.36
N LEU A 84 11.65 -12.68 -12.89
CA LEU A 84 11.37 -13.90 -13.68
C LEU A 84 10.58 -13.54 -14.94
N THR A 85 11.20 -13.66 -16.12
CA THR A 85 10.53 -13.61 -17.45
C THR A 85 9.50 -12.47 -17.57
N GLY A 86 9.93 -11.22 -17.35
CA GLY A 86 9.06 -10.04 -17.40
C GLY A 86 8.13 -9.85 -16.19
N SER A 87 8.35 -10.59 -15.11
CA SER A 87 7.67 -10.41 -13.82
C SER A 87 8.69 -10.00 -12.75
N VAL A 88 8.32 -9.07 -11.88
CA VAL A 88 9.14 -8.60 -10.76
C VAL A 88 8.37 -8.82 -9.46
N TYR A 89 8.98 -9.56 -8.54
CA TYR A 89 8.42 -9.92 -7.22
C TYR A 89 9.27 -9.29 -6.10
N CYS A 90 8.73 -8.22 -5.52
CA CYS A 90 9.28 -7.45 -4.41
C CYS A 90 8.32 -7.59 -3.20
N GLU A 91 8.19 -8.78 -2.61
CA GLU A 91 7.33 -9.01 -1.44
C GLU A 91 8.16 -8.96 -0.15
N GLU A 92 7.77 -8.10 0.80
CA GLU A 92 8.42 -7.91 2.11
C GLU A 92 9.96 -7.76 2.04
N VAL A 93 10.43 -6.81 1.21
CA VAL A 93 11.86 -6.66 0.90
C VAL A 93 12.62 -6.02 2.07
N SER A 94 13.82 -6.54 2.35
CA SER A 94 14.78 -5.98 3.32
C SER A 94 16.04 -5.49 2.59
N PRO A 95 16.46 -4.22 2.72
CA PRO A 95 15.86 -3.17 3.55
C PRO A 95 14.50 -2.68 3.03
N ASP A 96 13.74 -2.04 3.93
CA ASP A 96 12.38 -1.55 3.68
C ASP A 96 12.25 -0.70 2.40
N MET A 97 11.50 -1.22 1.42
CA MET A 97 11.25 -0.50 0.17
C MET A 97 10.23 0.63 0.37
N THR A 98 10.68 1.90 0.29
CA THR A 98 9.85 3.09 0.56
C THR A 98 9.37 3.85 -0.68
N ALA A 99 9.87 3.49 -1.85
CA ALA A 99 9.51 4.01 -3.17
C ALA A 99 9.50 2.87 -4.20
N VAL A 100 8.94 3.12 -5.40
CA VAL A 100 9.01 2.15 -6.50
C VAL A 100 10.44 2.15 -7.07
N PRO A 101 11.14 1.01 -7.16
CA PRO A 101 12.50 0.94 -7.69
C PRO A 101 12.49 0.96 -9.23
N THR A 102 13.65 1.23 -9.84
CA THR A 102 13.78 1.35 -11.31
C THR A 102 13.58 -0.01 -12.00
N LEU A 103 12.39 -0.24 -12.55
CA LEU A 103 12.00 -1.54 -13.12
C LEU A 103 12.58 -1.76 -14.53
N PRO A 104 12.85 -3.02 -14.94
CA PRO A 104 13.15 -3.36 -16.33
C PRO A 104 12.04 -2.94 -17.30
N LYS A 105 12.38 -2.50 -18.52
CA LYS A 105 11.42 -1.94 -19.50
C LYS A 105 10.45 -2.99 -20.05
N GLU A 106 10.83 -4.26 -19.97
CA GLU A 106 10.09 -5.43 -20.42
C GLU A 106 9.16 -5.99 -19.32
N THR A 107 9.05 -5.32 -18.16
CA THR A 107 8.21 -5.77 -17.04
C THR A 107 6.73 -5.70 -17.37
N ALA A 108 6.09 -6.87 -17.51
CA ALA A 108 4.66 -7.02 -17.70
C ALA A 108 3.88 -7.19 -16.37
N TYR A 109 4.52 -7.68 -15.31
CA TYR A 109 3.88 -7.93 -14.01
C TYR A 109 4.75 -7.41 -12.86
N LEU A 110 4.17 -6.57 -12.00
CA LEU A 110 4.82 -6.08 -10.78
C LEU A 110 4.01 -6.50 -9.55
N TYR A 111 4.66 -7.21 -8.64
CA TYR A 111 4.12 -7.56 -7.33
C TYR A 111 5.04 -6.95 -6.25
N ALA A 112 4.60 -5.86 -5.63
CA ALA A 112 5.37 -5.08 -4.67
C ALA A 112 4.64 -4.97 -3.32
N ARG A 113 4.18 -6.12 -2.82
CA ARG A 113 3.30 -6.22 -1.64
C ARG A 113 4.04 -6.12 -0.32
N PHE A 114 3.33 -5.69 0.72
CA PHE A 114 3.80 -5.68 2.11
C PHE A 114 5.13 -4.93 2.34
N ASN A 115 5.34 -3.85 1.57
CA ASN A 115 6.47 -2.93 1.74
C ASN A 115 6.00 -1.62 2.40
N LYS A 116 6.89 -0.62 2.45
CA LYS A 116 6.64 0.68 3.09
C LYS A 116 6.55 1.81 2.07
N ILE A 117 6.08 1.52 0.84
CA ILE A 117 5.93 2.52 -0.23
C ILE A 117 4.89 3.56 0.18
N LYS A 118 5.26 4.85 0.14
CA LYS A 118 4.41 5.96 0.62
C LYS A 118 3.78 6.80 -0.48
N LYS A 119 4.45 6.89 -1.63
CA LYS A 119 4.03 7.71 -2.78
C LYS A 119 4.31 6.98 -4.09
N ILE A 120 3.52 7.29 -5.11
CA ILE A 120 3.76 6.90 -6.51
C ILE A 120 3.80 8.16 -7.37
N SER A 121 4.89 8.32 -8.14
CA SER A 121 5.11 9.46 -9.04
C SER A 121 4.81 9.11 -10.51
N THR A 122 4.72 10.15 -11.34
CA THR A 122 4.67 10.06 -12.80
C THR A 122 5.93 9.53 -13.46
N LYS A 123 7.06 9.49 -12.74
CA LYS A 123 8.35 8.98 -13.24
C LYS A 123 8.45 7.46 -13.09
N ASP A 124 7.90 6.90 -12.00
CA ASP A 124 8.00 5.48 -11.62
C ASP A 124 7.58 4.52 -12.74
N PHE A 125 6.65 4.95 -13.59
CA PHE A 125 6.08 4.19 -14.70
C PHE A 125 6.25 4.86 -16.07
N ALA A 126 7.12 5.87 -16.17
CA ALA A 126 7.19 6.73 -17.35
C ALA A 126 7.56 5.98 -18.65
N ASP A 127 8.36 4.93 -18.55
CA ASP A 127 8.99 4.25 -19.69
C ASP A 127 8.55 2.77 -19.85
N ILE A 128 7.70 2.25 -18.95
CA ILE A 128 7.38 0.81 -18.84
C ILE A 128 5.97 0.56 -19.37
N LEU A 129 5.79 0.75 -20.68
CA LEU A 129 4.48 0.68 -21.35
C LEU A 129 3.91 -0.76 -21.45
N THR A 130 4.72 -1.76 -21.07
CA THR A 130 4.46 -3.21 -21.14
C THR A 130 3.66 -3.76 -19.96
N LEU A 131 3.54 -3.01 -18.86
CA LEU A 131 2.84 -3.43 -17.64
C LEU A 131 1.36 -3.76 -17.89
N LYS A 132 0.97 -4.97 -17.48
CA LYS A 132 -0.39 -5.52 -17.53
C LYS A 132 -1.03 -5.65 -16.14
N ARG A 133 -0.24 -6.00 -15.13
CA ARG A 133 -0.67 -6.09 -13.72
C ARG A 133 0.29 -5.37 -12.80
N ILE A 134 -0.26 -4.60 -11.88
CA ILE A 134 0.46 -3.97 -10.76
C ILE A 134 -0.27 -4.33 -9.47
N ASP A 135 0.47 -4.79 -8.47
CA ASP A 135 -0.03 -5.09 -7.14
C ASP A 135 0.83 -4.42 -6.05
N PHE A 136 0.25 -3.43 -5.38
CA PHE A 136 0.83 -2.71 -4.25
C PHE A 136 0.07 -2.97 -2.93
N THR A 137 -0.58 -4.13 -2.81
CA THR A 137 -1.37 -4.48 -1.61
C THR A 137 -0.51 -4.42 -0.34
N GLY A 138 -1.06 -3.87 0.75
CA GLY A 138 -0.40 -3.84 2.05
C GLY A 138 0.77 -2.84 2.16
N ASN A 139 0.69 -1.70 1.46
CA ASN A 139 1.68 -0.64 1.53
C ASN A 139 1.18 0.57 2.34
N LEU A 140 1.96 1.66 2.36
CA LEU A 140 1.64 2.91 3.06
C LEU A 140 1.27 4.05 2.10
N ILE A 141 0.78 3.72 0.90
CA ILE A 141 0.57 4.71 -0.18
C ILE A 141 -0.58 5.64 0.23
N SER A 142 -0.25 6.91 0.44
CA SER A 142 -1.22 7.97 0.75
C SER A 142 -1.42 8.95 -0.41
N GLU A 143 -0.44 9.02 -1.31
CA GLU A 143 -0.43 9.94 -2.44
C GLU A 143 0.01 9.24 -3.74
N ILE A 144 -0.77 9.45 -4.80
CA ILE A 144 -0.42 9.08 -6.18
C ILE A 144 -0.56 10.35 -7.02
N GLU A 145 0.44 10.66 -7.83
CA GLU A 145 0.40 11.79 -8.76
C GLU A 145 -0.69 11.59 -9.82
N ASP A 146 -1.39 12.67 -10.17
CA ASP A 146 -2.48 12.61 -11.15
C ASP A 146 -1.87 12.32 -12.54
N GLY A 147 -2.18 11.15 -13.10
CA GLY A 147 -1.60 10.66 -14.35
C GLY A 147 -0.41 9.71 -14.18
N ALA A 148 -0.03 9.28 -12.97
CA ALA A 148 1.06 8.32 -12.76
C ALA A 148 0.92 7.02 -13.57
N PHE A 149 -0.32 6.52 -13.73
CA PHE A 149 -0.61 5.34 -14.55
C PHE A 149 -1.01 5.65 -15.99
N SER A 150 -1.08 6.93 -16.40
CA SER A 150 -1.72 7.35 -17.66
C SER A 150 -1.10 6.76 -18.94
N LYS A 151 0.21 6.51 -18.92
CA LYS A 151 0.94 5.88 -20.03
C LYS A 151 0.76 4.36 -20.11
N LEU A 152 0.25 3.72 -19.06
CA LEU A 152 0.11 2.26 -18.96
C LEU A 152 -1.11 1.76 -19.74
N THR A 153 -1.04 1.92 -21.06
CA THR A 153 -2.12 1.59 -22.00
C THR A 153 -2.43 0.10 -22.11
N LEU A 154 -1.60 -0.77 -21.53
CA LEU A 154 -1.81 -2.22 -21.46
C LEU A 154 -2.21 -2.70 -20.05
N LEU A 155 -2.39 -1.80 -19.07
CA LEU A 155 -2.74 -2.19 -17.70
C LEU A 155 -4.18 -2.70 -17.65
N GLU A 156 -4.31 -3.98 -17.31
CA GLU A 156 -5.57 -4.70 -17.16
C GLU A 156 -5.94 -4.81 -15.67
N GLU A 157 -4.96 -4.93 -14.78
CA GLU A 157 -5.22 -5.13 -13.35
C GLU A 157 -4.36 -4.23 -12.46
N LEU A 158 -5.01 -3.58 -11.49
CA LEU A 158 -4.36 -2.72 -10.51
C LEU A 158 -4.93 -2.97 -9.10
N SER A 159 -4.08 -3.45 -8.19
CA SER A 159 -4.38 -3.51 -6.76
C SER A 159 -3.62 -2.44 -5.99
N LEU A 160 -4.39 -1.61 -5.29
CA LEU A 160 -3.98 -0.61 -4.30
C LEU A 160 -4.65 -0.90 -2.95
N ALA A 161 -5.05 -2.15 -2.71
CA ALA A 161 -5.73 -2.55 -1.48
C ALA A 161 -4.84 -2.37 -0.23
N GLU A 162 -5.44 -2.21 0.94
CA GLU A 162 -4.72 -2.13 2.22
C GLU A 162 -3.63 -1.03 2.22
N ASN A 163 -4.03 0.18 1.85
CA ASN A 163 -3.16 1.35 1.76
C ASN A 163 -3.72 2.51 2.60
N LYS A 164 -3.34 3.77 2.29
CA LYS A 164 -3.77 4.99 3.01
C LYS A 164 -4.33 6.05 2.06
N LEU A 165 -4.85 5.65 0.90
CA LEU A 165 -5.34 6.56 -0.13
C LEU A 165 -6.58 7.32 0.34
N VAL A 166 -6.54 8.64 0.23
CA VAL A 166 -7.68 9.55 0.47
C VAL A 166 -8.32 10.03 -0.84
N LYS A 167 -7.55 10.04 -1.94
CA LYS A 167 -7.97 10.40 -3.30
C LYS A 167 -7.58 9.31 -4.30
N LEU A 168 -8.37 9.11 -5.35
CA LEU A 168 -7.99 8.26 -6.49
C LEU A 168 -7.33 9.08 -7.61
N PRO A 169 -6.24 8.56 -8.23
CA PRO A 169 -5.65 9.15 -9.43
C PRO A 169 -6.51 8.86 -10.66
N THR A 170 -6.17 9.47 -11.79
CA THR A 170 -6.75 9.10 -13.09
C THR A 170 -6.33 7.68 -13.51
N LEU A 171 -7.32 6.79 -13.68
CA LEU A 171 -7.11 5.35 -13.96
C LEU A 171 -7.00 5.03 -15.47
N PRO A 172 -6.19 4.02 -15.89
CA PRO A 172 -6.06 3.61 -17.28
C PRO A 172 -7.32 2.95 -17.85
N THR A 173 -7.67 3.26 -19.10
CA THR A 173 -8.96 2.87 -19.71
C THR A 173 -9.10 1.38 -20.08
N LYS A 174 -8.01 0.60 -20.05
CA LYS A 174 -8.04 -0.85 -20.33
C LYS A 174 -8.30 -1.72 -19.11
N LEU A 175 -8.31 -1.17 -17.90
CA LEU A 175 -8.51 -1.93 -16.66
C LEU A 175 -9.77 -2.83 -16.75
N THR A 176 -9.58 -4.10 -16.42
CA THR A 176 -10.59 -5.13 -16.24
C THR A 176 -10.86 -5.38 -14.76
N SER A 177 -9.85 -5.19 -13.90
CA SER A 177 -9.94 -5.32 -12.44
C SER A 177 -9.29 -4.14 -11.72
N PHE A 178 -10.03 -3.50 -10.81
CA PHE A 178 -9.49 -2.47 -9.92
C PHE A 178 -9.85 -2.77 -8.47
N ASN A 179 -8.84 -2.85 -7.60
CA ASN A 179 -8.99 -3.06 -6.17
C ASN A 179 -8.38 -1.90 -5.38
N ALA A 180 -9.19 -1.21 -4.59
CA ALA A 180 -8.75 -0.24 -3.59
C ALA A 180 -9.49 -0.44 -2.26
N ASN A 181 -9.80 -1.69 -1.91
CA ASN A 181 -10.32 -2.07 -0.58
C ASN A 181 -9.39 -1.59 0.55
N TYR A 182 -9.91 -1.42 1.77
CA TYR A 182 -9.12 -1.08 2.96
C TYR A 182 -8.26 0.17 2.77
N ASN A 183 -8.91 1.27 2.40
CA ASN A 183 -8.30 2.58 2.20
C ASN A 183 -9.11 3.66 2.96
N LEU A 184 -8.80 4.94 2.74
CA LEU A 184 -9.42 6.09 3.40
C LEU A 184 -10.21 6.96 2.39
N LEU A 185 -10.69 6.35 1.30
CA LEU A 185 -11.34 7.07 0.21
C LEU A 185 -12.70 7.62 0.66
N LYS A 186 -12.87 8.94 0.51
CA LYS A 186 -14.14 9.64 0.68
C LYS A 186 -14.72 10.00 -0.69
N THR A 187 -16.02 10.25 -0.78
CA THR A 187 -16.67 10.68 -2.04
C THR A 187 -15.99 11.90 -2.65
N LYS A 188 -15.49 12.85 -1.83
CA LYS A 188 -14.74 14.02 -2.31
C LYS A 188 -13.39 13.69 -2.96
N GLY A 189 -12.78 12.55 -2.60
CA GLY A 189 -11.54 12.04 -3.17
C GLY A 189 -11.74 11.14 -4.41
N VAL A 190 -12.99 10.76 -4.72
CA VAL A 190 -13.35 9.95 -5.89
C VAL A 190 -14.21 10.80 -6.81
N LYS A 191 -13.63 11.32 -7.89
CA LYS A 191 -14.36 12.08 -8.93
C LYS A 191 -15.57 11.23 -9.36
N ALA A 192 -16.79 11.80 -9.39
CA ALA A 192 -18.02 11.04 -9.68
C ALA A 192 -17.95 10.23 -10.98
N THR A 193 -17.21 10.73 -11.98
CA THR A 193 -16.97 10.10 -13.29
C THR A 193 -15.65 9.32 -13.39
N ALA A 194 -14.94 9.06 -12.29
CA ALA A 194 -13.61 8.43 -12.27
C ALA A 194 -13.57 7.11 -13.06
N PHE A 195 -14.60 6.28 -12.90
CA PHE A 195 -14.70 4.98 -13.57
C PHE A 195 -15.39 5.05 -14.95
N LYS A 196 -16.05 6.16 -15.32
CA LYS A 196 -16.94 6.27 -16.49
C LYS A 196 -16.29 5.86 -17.82
N LYS A 197 -14.97 6.07 -17.97
CA LYS A 197 -14.20 5.72 -19.18
C LYS A 197 -13.69 4.27 -19.20
N LEU A 198 -13.85 3.51 -18.12
CA LEU A 198 -13.31 2.15 -17.96
C LEU A 198 -14.29 1.12 -18.53
N THR A 199 -14.52 1.15 -19.84
CA THR A 199 -15.55 0.35 -20.53
C THR A 199 -15.28 -1.16 -20.56
N LYS A 200 -14.12 -1.61 -20.05
CA LYS A 200 -13.76 -3.02 -19.87
C LYS A 200 -13.78 -3.46 -18.40
N LEU A 201 -13.99 -2.54 -17.46
CA LEU A 201 -13.91 -2.84 -16.03
C LEU A 201 -15.01 -3.84 -15.66
N THR A 202 -14.59 -5.01 -15.19
CA THR A 202 -15.44 -6.14 -14.83
C THR A 202 -15.55 -6.25 -13.31
N ASN A 203 -14.43 -6.02 -12.60
CA ASN A 203 -14.35 -6.12 -11.15
C ASN A 203 -13.98 -4.75 -10.57
N LEU A 204 -14.77 -4.27 -9.60
CA LEU A 204 -14.53 -3.02 -8.89
C LEU A 204 -14.68 -3.25 -7.39
N PHE A 205 -13.57 -3.16 -6.66
CA PHE A 205 -13.53 -3.38 -5.22
C PHE A 205 -13.14 -2.07 -4.51
N LEU A 206 -14.08 -1.53 -3.72
CA LEU A 206 -13.99 -0.28 -2.96
C LEU A 206 -14.52 -0.46 -1.52
N ALA A 207 -14.49 -1.69 -1.00
CA ALA A 207 -14.93 -2.04 0.34
C ALA A 207 -14.02 -1.43 1.42
N ASP A 208 -14.51 -1.33 2.66
CA ASP A 208 -13.72 -0.92 3.82
C ASP A 208 -13.02 0.44 3.58
N ASN A 209 -13.84 1.43 3.26
CA ASN A 209 -13.46 2.80 2.90
C ASN A 209 -14.42 3.80 3.59
N GLN A 210 -14.39 5.07 3.19
CA GLN A 210 -15.19 6.15 3.79
C GLN A 210 -16.10 6.84 2.76
N LEU A 211 -16.58 6.10 1.76
CA LEU A 211 -17.47 6.63 0.72
C LEU A 211 -18.85 6.95 1.33
N GLU A 212 -19.36 8.14 1.06
CA GLU A 212 -20.68 8.63 1.50
C GLU A 212 -21.77 8.39 0.43
N ALA A 213 -21.35 8.10 -0.81
CA ALA A 213 -22.22 7.84 -1.96
C ALA A 213 -21.54 6.88 -2.95
N VAL A 214 -22.34 6.16 -3.74
CA VAL A 214 -21.86 5.28 -4.81
C VAL A 214 -21.33 6.13 -5.99
N PRO A 215 -20.09 5.92 -6.48
CA PRO A 215 -19.58 6.61 -7.67
C PRO A 215 -20.25 6.08 -8.95
N GLN A 216 -20.13 6.78 -10.10
CA GLN A 216 -20.77 6.32 -11.34
C GLN A 216 -20.15 5.00 -11.85
N ILE A 217 -20.85 3.89 -11.66
CA ILE A 217 -20.37 2.53 -12.01
C ILE A 217 -20.60 2.23 -13.51
N PRO A 218 -19.58 1.83 -14.28
CA PRO A 218 -19.73 1.45 -15.70
C PRO A 218 -20.64 0.25 -15.96
N GLU A 219 -21.27 0.23 -17.13
CA GLU A 219 -22.14 -0.86 -17.63
C GLU A 219 -21.42 -2.22 -17.75
N SER A 220 -20.09 -2.22 -17.85
CA SER A 220 -19.26 -3.42 -17.96
C SER A 220 -19.04 -4.16 -16.64
N VAL A 221 -19.26 -3.48 -15.50
CA VAL A 221 -18.98 -4.05 -14.17
C VAL A 221 -19.95 -5.20 -13.88
N ARG A 222 -19.38 -6.30 -13.38
CA ARG A 222 -20.09 -7.53 -12.99
C ARG A 222 -20.05 -7.75 -11.48
N THR A 223 -18.88 -7.56 -10.87
CA THR A 223 -18.68 -7.67 -9.43
C THR A 223 -18.34 -6.31 -8.85
N LEU A 224 -19.17 -5.85 -7.92
CA LEU A 224 -19.04 -4.56 -7.23
C LEU A 224 -19.06 -4.75 -5.71
N HIS A 225 -17.94 -4.46 -5.05
CA HIS A 225 -17.83 -4.50 -3.59
C HIS A 225 -17.74 -3.08 -3.03
N LEU A 226 -18.72 -2.71 -2.22
CA LEU A 226 -18.85 -1.41 -1.55
C LEU A 226 -19.18 -1.57 -0.05
N GLN A 227 -19.08 -2.79 0.49
CA GLN A 227 -19.36 -3.04 1.90
C GLN A 227 -18.46 -2.23 2.84
N ASN A 228 -18.92 -2.00 4.08
CA ASN A 228 -18.19 -1.26 5.12
C ASN A 228 -17.72 0.13 4.64
N ASN A 229 -18.66 0.89 4.06
CA ASN A 229 -18.51 2.31 3.75
C ASN A 229 -19.55 3.12 4.57
N ASN A 230 -19.65 4.43 4.31
CA ASN A 230 -20.62 5.33 4.94
C ASN A 230 -21.75 5.73 3.97
N ILE A 231 -22.12 4.85 3.03
CA ILE A 231 -23.11 5.17 1.99
C ILE A 231 -24.49 5.26 2.63
N THR A 232 -25.08 6.46 2.64
CA THR A 232 -26.40 6.70 3.24
C THR A 232 -27.56 6.52 2.26
N GLU A 233 -27.31 6.76 0.98
CA GLU A 233 -28.36 6.82 -0.04
C GLU A 233 -27.93 6.14 -1.35
N VAL A 234 -28.85 5.36 -1.91
CA VAL A 234 -28.75 4.77 -3.25
C VAL A 234 -29.96 5.24 -4.03
N SER A 235 -29.76 6.18 -4.96
CA SER A 235 -30.84 6.76 -5.78
C SER A 235 -31.18 5.88 -6.99
N ARG A 236 -32.33 6.14 -7.63
CA ARG A 236 -32.79 5.41 -8.82
C ARG A 236 -31.71 5.37 -9.93
N ASP A 237 -30.98 6.47 -10.12
CA ASP A 237 -29.91 6.60 -11.13
C ASP A 237 -28.56 5.98 -10.74
N THR A 238 -28.44 5.40 -9.53
CA THR A 238 -27.18 4.80 -9.07
C THR A 238 -26.86 3.52 -9.83
N PHE A 239 -27.87 2.66 -10.01
CA PHE A 239 -27.75 1.40 -10.73
C PHE A 239 -28.56 1.36 -12.03
N CYS A 240 -29.68 2.07 -12.08
CA CYS A 240 -30.62 2.09 -13.20
C CYS A 240 -30.49 3.38 -14.02
N ARG A 241 -31.14 3.40 -15.19
CA ARG A 241 -31.29 4.61 -16.02
C ARG A 241 -32.69 5.16 -15.84
N SER A 242 -32.88 6.28 -15.14
CA SER A 242 -34.23 6.82 -14.87
C SER A 242 -35.01 7.21 -16.14
N ASN A 243 -34.33 7.42 -17.26
CA ASN A 243 -34.94 7.74 -18.56
C ASN A 243 -35.39 6.52 -19.38
N ASP A 244 -35.15 5.29 -18.90
CA ASP A 244 -35.55 4.05 -19.58
C ASP A 244 -36.14 3.05 -18.56
N THR A 245 -37.47 3.01 -18.50
CA THR A 245 -38.22 2.13 -17.58
C THR A 245 -38.05 0.64 -17.90
N TYR A 246 -37.56 0.28 -19.09
CA TYR A 246 -37.30 -1.10 -19.50
C TYR A 246 -35.82 -1.49 -19.38
N TYR A 247 -34.95 -0.58 -18.93
CA TYR A 247 -33.54 -0.84 -18.74
C TYR A 247 -33.31 -1.94 -17.70
N LEU A 248 -32.65 -3.02 -18.11
CA LEU A 248 -32.19 -4.10 -17.23
C LEU A 248 -30.67 -4.19 -17.26
N ARG A 249 -30.05 -4.06 -16.09
CA ARG A 249 -28.60 -4.14 -15.90
C ARG A 249 -28.15 -5.59 -15.73
N LEU A 250 -28.13 -6.31 -16.85
CA LEU A 250 -27.79 -7.74 -16.89
C LEU A 250 -26.32 -8.06 -16.57
N SER A 251 -25.41 -7.09 -16.71
CA SER A 251 -23.97 -7.27 -16.44
C SER A 251 -23.66 -7.55 -14.97
N LEU A 252 -24.37 -6.88 -14.04
CA LEU A 252 -24.12 -7.03 -12.60
C LEU A 252 -24.55 -8.42 -12.15
N SER A 253 -23.57 -9.21 -11.71
CA SER A 253 -23.74 -10.56 -11.15
C SER A 253 -23.56 -10.59 -9.64
N GLU A 254 -22.83 -9.62 -9.06
CA GLU A 254 -22.61 -9.53 -7.62
C GLU A 254 -22.49 -8.06 -7.20
N VAL A 255 -23.29 -7.65 -6.21
CA VAL A 255 -23.21 -6.34 -5.56
C VAL A 255 -23.19 -6.55 -4.06
N ARG A 256 -22.22 -5.96 -3.36
CA ARG A 256 -22.15 -5.96 -1.88
C ARG A 256 -22.24 -4.54 -1.35
N LEU A 257 -23.21 -4.32 -0.46
CA LEU A 257 -23.48 -3.03 0.20
C LEU A 257 -23.62 -3.17 1.72
N ASP A 258 -23.31 -4.33 2.29
CA ASP A 258 -23.40 -4.59 3.72
C ASP A 258 -22.52 -3.64 4.56
N GLY A 259 -22.92 -3.40 5.82
CA GLY A 259 -22.21 -2.47 6.71
C GLY A 259 -22.37 -0.97 6.38
N ASN A 260 -23.10 -0.60 5.33
CA ASN A 260 -23.44 0.80 5.02
C ASN A 260 -24.77 1.23 5.67
N PRO A 261 -24.91 2.50 6.11
CA PRO A 261 -26.14 3.05 6.68
C PRO A 261 -27.19 3.44 5.60
N VAL A 262 -27.46 2.55 4.64
CA VAL A 262 -28.34 2.86 3.49
C VAL A 262 -29.81 2.93 3.90
N LEU A 263 -30.46 4.08 3.69
CA LEU A 263 -31.90 4.24 3.91
C LEU A 263 -32.71 3.69 2.70
N LEU A 264 -32.93 2.37 2.70
CA LEU A 264 -33.63 1.64 1.62
C LEU A 264 -35.06 2.18 1.34
N SER A 265 -35.74 2.74 2.35
CA SER A 265 -37.08 3.31 2.20
C SER A 265 -37.14 4.62 1.40
N LYS A 266 -36.01 5.32 1.21
CA LYS A 266 -35.99 6.60 0.50
C LYS A 266 -36.19 6.45 -1.01
N TYR A 267 -35.67 5.36 -1.58
CA TYR A 267 -35.72 5.07 -3.01
C TYR A 267 -35.95 3.56 -3.25
N PRO A 268 -37.19 3.06 -3.11
CA PRO A 268 -37.48 1.63 -3.24
C PRO A 268 -37.14 1.07 -4.62
N ASP A 269 -37.22 1.90 -5.67
CA ASP A 269 -37.01 1.46 -7.06
C ASP A 269 -35.53 1.29 -7.45
N SER A 270 -34.58 1.68 -6.61
CA SER A 270 -33.14 1.79 -6.96
C SER A 270 -32.47 0.48 -7.38
N PHE A 271 -33.12 -0.66 -7.13
CA PHE A 271 -32.61 -1.99 -7.46
C PHE A 271 -33.45 -2.72 -8.52
N THR A 272 -34.55 -2.12 -9.00
CA THR A 272 -35.55 -2.77 -9.89
C THR A 272 -35.00 -3.20 -11.25
N CYS A 273 -34.01 -2.49 -11.79
CA CYS A 273 -33.35 -2.85 -13.05
C CYS A 273 -32.33 -3.99 -12.92
N MET A 274 -31.99 -4.43 -11.70
CA MET A 274 -30.88 -5.38 -11.49
C MET A 274 -31.39 -6.82 -11.46
N LYS A 275 -30.66 -7.73 -12.12
CA LYS A 275 -30.95 -9.16 -12.10
C LYS A 275 -30.68 -9.80 -10.73
N VAL A 276 -29.78 -9.21 -9.95
CA VAL A 276 -29.39 -9.65 -8.60
C VAL A 276 -29.60 -8.50 -7.62
N LEU A 277 -30.06 -8.81 -6.41
CA LEU A 277 -30.15 -7.83 -5.33
C LEU A 277 -28.81 -7.74 -4.58
N PRO A 278 -28.47 -6.58 -3.97
CA PRO A 278 -27.25 -6.45 -3.20
C PRO A 278 -27.25 -7.36 -1.96
N VAL A 279 -26.15 -8.07 -1.76
CA VAL A 279 -26.01 -9.11 -0.74
C VAL A 279 -25.47 -8.54 0.56
N GLY A 280 -25.97 -9.08 1.68
CA GLY A 280 -25.32 -9.02 2.99
C GLY A 280 -26.26 -8.57 4.12
N ARG A 281 -25.69 -8.16 5.26
CA ARG A 281 -26.46 -7.74 6.45
C ARG A 281 -26.50 -6.22 6.56
N TYR A 282 -27.69 -5.66 6.43
CA TYR A 282 -28.00 -4.27 6.73
C TYR A 282 -28.24 -4.13 8.25
N ARG A 283 -27.79 -3.00 8.83
CA ARG A 283 -27.98 -2.68 10.25
C ARG A 283 -29.19 -1.77 10.44
#